data_AF-A0A951A0Z0-F1
#
_entry.id   AF-A0A951A0Z0-F1
#
_cell.length_a   1.000
_cell.length_b   1.000
_cell.length_c   1.000
_cell.angle_alpha   90.00
_cell.angle_beta   90.00
_cell.angle_gamma   90.00
#
_symmetry.space_group_name_H-M   'P 1'
#
loop_
_entity.id
_entity.type
_entity.pdbx_description
1 polymer ?
#
loop_
_entity_poly.entity_id
_entity_poly.type
_entity_poly.pdbx_seq_one_letter_code
_entity_poly.pdbx_strand_id
1 'polypeptide(L)'
;RTLSTSQIPTEANNYGGSNYIGYSNPQMDKLIDAAEQELDPAKRKAIWANMQEIYAKDLPAMPLFFRAEPHVVPKWLAGYAPTGHGDLSSFWSENWHAQ
;
A
#
# COMPACT_ATOMS: atom_id res chain seq x y z
N ARG A 1 -6.77 -1.95 1.11
CA ARG A 1 -8.03 -2.58 0.66
C ARG A 1 -8.34 -2.42 -0.84
N THR A 2 -7.48 -1.79 -1.65
CA THR A 2 -7.76 -1.41 -3.06
C THR A 2 -8.29 -2.53 -3.96
N LEU A 3 -7.86 -3.79 -3.77
CA LEU A 3 -8.33 -4.93 -4.59
C LEU A 3 -9.61 -5.59 -4.04
N SER A 4 -10.23 -5.03 -3.01
CA SER A 4 -11.52 -5.54 -2.52
C SER A 4 -12.65 -5.12 -3.46
N THR A 5 -13.63 -6.01 -3.63
CA THR A 5 -14.86 -5.74 -4.38
C THR A 5 -15.62 -4.52 -3.82
N SER A 6 -15.59 -4.34 -2.50
CA SER A 6 -16.23 -3.20 -1.82
C SER A 6 -15.64 -1.83 -2.21
N GLN A 7 -14.44 -1.82 -2.81
CA GLN A 7 -13.72 -0.61 -3.21
C GLN A 7 -13.96 -0.25 -4.69
N ILE A 8 -14.80 -0.98 -5.41
CA ILE A 8 -15.20 -0.64 -6.79
C ILE A 8 -16.14 0.57 -6.73
N PRO A 9 -15.82 1.69 -7.39
CA PRO A 9 -16.72 2.83 -7.48
C PRO A 9 -18.04 2.46 -8.16
N THR A 10 -19.15 2.64 -7.46
CA THR A 10 -20.51 2.38 -7.92
C THR A 10 -21.44 3.48 -7.46
N GLU A 11 -22.61 3.63 -8.08
CA GLU A 11 -23.62 4.58 -7.59
C GLU A 11 -23.98 4.33 -6.12
N ALA A 12 -24.10 3.05 -5.73
CA ALA A 12 -24.45 2.63 -4.38
C ALA A 12 -23.44 3.08 -3.30
N ASN A 13 -22.17 3.32 -3.66
CA ASN A 13 -21.16 3.86 -2.74
C ASN A 13 -20.74 5.30 -3.07
N ASN A 14 -21.59 6.05 -3.77
CA ASN A 14 -21.33 7.41 -4.23
C ASN A 14 -20.04 7.54 -5.05
N TYR A 15 -19.73 6.53 -5.86
CA TYR A 15 -18.49 6.41 -6.63
C TYR A 15 -17.22 6.48 -5.76
N GLY A 16 -17.33 6.05 -4.51
CA GLY A 16 -16.22 5.95 -3.58
C GLY A 16 -15.37 4.69 -3.79
N GLY A 17 -14.14 4.73 -3.27
CA GLY A 17 -13.20 3.60 -3.35
C GLY A 17 -12.06 3.83 -4.33
N SER A 18 -11.09 2.92 -4.30
CA SER A 18 -9.84 3.01 -5.08
C SER A 18 -9.68 1.91 -6.13
N ASN A 19 -10.65 0.98 -6.24
CA ASN A 19 -10.61 -0.13 -7.20
C ASN A 19 -11.14 0.29 -8.57
N TYR A 20 -10.45 1.22 -9.23
CA TYR A 20 -10.87 1.75 -10.54
C TYR A 20 -10.83 0.72 -11.67
N ILE A 21 -10.08 -0.35 -11.48
CA ILE A 21 -9.95 -1.46 -12.46
C ILE A 21 -11.15 -2.42 -12.41
N GLY A 22 -12.02 -2.32 -11.39
CA GLY A 22 -13.20 -3.18 -11.25
C GLY A 22 -12.87 -4.64 -10.90
N TYR A 23 -11.74 -4.90 -10.27
CA TYR A 23 -11.34 -6.26 -9.92
C TYR A 23 -12.20 -6.82 -8.79
N SER A 24 -12.71 -8.05 -8.95
CA SER A 24 -13.54 -8.72 -7.94
C SER A 24 -13.19 -10.21 -7.86
N ASN A 25 -12.79 -10.66 -6.67
CA ASN A 25 -12.52 -12.06 -6.38
C ASN A 25 -12.93 -12.37 -4.92
N PRO A 26 -13.93 -13.25 -4.68
CA PRO A 26 -14.41 -13.55 -3.33
C PRO A 26 -13.34 -14.14 -2.39
N GLN A 27 -12.32 -14.83 -2.93
CA GLN A 27 -11.21 -15.33 -2.12
C GLN A 27 -10.25 -14.20 -1.72
N MET A 28 -9.98 -13.27 -2.63
CA MET A 28 -9.20 -12.06 -2.31
C MET A 28 -9.90 -11.25 -1.21
N ASP A 29 -11.21 -11.03 -1.31
CA ASP A 29 -11.98 -10.29 -0.29
C ASP A 29 -11.83 -10.93 1.10
N LYS A 30 -12.00 -12.26 1.21
CA LYS A 30 -11.83 -12.98 2.48
C LYS A 30 -10.44 -12.84 3.06
N LEU A 31 -9.40 -12.89 2.23
CA LEU A 31 -8.02 -12.76 2.67
C LEU A 31 -7.70 -11.33 3.10
N ILE A 32 -8.22 -10.32 2.40
CA ILE A 32 -8.08 -8.92 2.80
C ILE A 32 -8.69 -8.70 4.18
N ASP A 33 -9.93 -9.17 4.40
CA ASP A 33 -10.61 -9.02 5.69
C ASP A 33 -9.86 -9.76 6.82
N ALA A 34 -9.37 -10.98 6.55
CA ALA A 34 -8.55 -11.73 7.50
C ALA A 34 -7.23 -11.01 7.83
N ALA A 35 -6.55 -10.44 6.83
CA ALA A 35 -5.28 -9.73 7.01
C ALA A 35 -5.43 -8.43 7.82
N GLU A 36 -6.62 -7.83 7.85
CA GLU A 36 -6.91 -6.65 8.68
C GLU A 36 -7.23 -7.00 10.14
N GLN A 37 -7.77 -8.20 10.38
CA GLN A 37 -8.14 -8.67 11.71
C GLN A 37 -7.03 -9.47 12.41
N GLU A 38 -6.05 -10.00 11.66
CA GLU A 38 -4.93 -10.77 12.21
C GLU A 38 -3.84 -9.88 12.81
N LEU A 39 -3.57 -10.07 14.10
CA LEU A 39 -2.58 -9.31 14.87
C LEU A 39 -1.22 -10.02 14.94
N ASP A 40 -1.19 -11.35 14.77
CA ASP A 40 0.06 -12.11 14.75
C ASP A 40 0.81 -11.86 13.43
N PRO A 41 2.04 -11.31 13.47
CA PRO A 41 2.77 -10.98 12.25
C PRO A 41 3.10 -12.18 11.37
N ALA A 42 3.36 -13.36 11.96
CA ALA A 42 3.71 -14.56 11.21
C ALA A 42 2.49 -15.11 10.46
N LYS A 43 1.33 -15.17 11.11
CA LYS A 43 0.06 -15.54 10.47
C LYS A 43 -0.34 -14.54 9.40
N ARG A 44 -0.25 -13.24 9.71
CA ARG A 44 -0.56 -12.17 8.75
C ARG A 44 0.31 -12.26 7.50
N LYS A 45 1.60 -12.59 7.65
CA LYS A 45 2.52 -12.80 6.52
C LYS A 45 2.07 -13.96 5.61
N ALA A 46 1.59 -15.07 6.19
CA ALA A 46 1.06 -16.18 5.41
C ALA A 46 -0.21 -15.79 4.62
N ILE A 47 -1.10 -14.99 5.22
CA ILE A 47 -2.28 -14.46 4.53
C ILE A 47 -1.85 -13.56 3.35
N TRP A 48 -0.85 -12.69 3.55
CA TRP A 48 -0.29 -11.87 2.47
C TRP A 48 0.31 -12.70 1.34
N ALA A 49 1.01 -13.79 1.64
CA ALA A 49 1.55 -14.69 0.62
C ALA A 49 0.43 -15.26 -0.27
N ASN A 50 -0.66 -15.74 0.35
CA ASN A 50 -1.83 -16.24 -0.40
C ASN A 50 -2.47 -15.15 -1.27
N MET A 51 -2.55 -13.91 -0.78
CA MET A 51 -3.04 -12.79 -1.60
C MET A 51 -2.14 -12.52 -2.80
N GLN A 52 -0.81 -12.62 -2.63
CA GLN A 52 0.16 -12.45 -3.72
C GLN A 52 0.06 -13.56 -4.76
N GLU A 53 -0.21 -14.81 -4.37
CA GLU A 53 -0.44 -15.92 -5.31
C GLU A 53 -1.66 -15.65 -6.20
N ILE A 54 -2.78 -15.22 -5.61
CA ILE A 54 -3.99 -14.84 -6.37
C ILE A 54 -3.67 -13.65 -7.28
N TYR A 55 -3.01 -12.61 -6.75
CA TYR A 55 -2.64 -11.43 -7.53
C TYR A 55 -1.77 -11.78 -8.75
N ALA A 56 -0.78 -12.65 -8.58
CA ALA A 56 0.11 -13.09 -9.66
C ALA A 56 -0.64 -13.92 -10.72
N LYS A 57 -1.63 -14.71 -10.31
CA LYS A 57 -2.45 -15.53 -11.20
C LYS A 57 -3.47 -14.71 -11.99
N ASP A 58 -4.20 -13.84 -11.31
CA ASP A 58 -5.30 -13.07 -11.89
C ASP A 58 -4.80 -11.78 -12.58
N LEU A 59 -3.60 -11.32 -12.23
CA LEU A 59 -2.90 -10.16 -12.80
C LEU A 59 -3.80 -8.92 -12.96
N PRO A 60 -4.47 -8.44 -11.89
CA PRO A 60 -5.38 -7.30 -11.98
C PRO A 60 -4.66 -5.98 -12.32
N ALA A 61 -3.37 -5.91 -12.03
CA ALA A 61 -2.48 -4.88 -12.52
C ALA A 61 -1.10 -5.49 -12.78
N MET A 62 -0.32 -4.85 -13.66
CA MET A 62 1.06 -5.24 -13.95
C MET A 62 2.01 -4.14 -13.45
N PRO A 63 2.59 -4.30 -12.25
CA PRO A 63 3.60 -3.38 -11.76
C PRO A 63 4.83 -3.40 -12.67
N LEU A 64 5.28 -2.24 -13.12
CA LEU A 64 6.43 -2.13 -14.02
C LEU A 64 7.75 -1.94 -13.26
N PHE A 65 7.76 -0.98 -12.33
CA PHE A 65 8.92 -0.64 -11.51
C PHE A 65 8.48 0.21 -10.31
N PHE A 66 9.32 0.26 -9.28
CA PHE A 66 9.20 1.23 -8.19
C PHE A 66 9.81 2.57 -8.64
N ARG A 67 9.04 3.66 -8.53
CA ARG A 67 9.53 5.00 -8.89
C ARG A 67 10.59 5.45 -7.89
N ALA A 68 11.69 5.99 -8.39
CA ALA A 68 12.65 6.71 -7.55
C ALA A 68 12.06 8.06 -7.13
N GLU A 69 12.17 8.39 -5.85
CA GLU A 69 11.76 9.68 -5.31
C GLU A 69 13.01 10.54 -5.05
N PRO A 70 13.23 11.62 -5.81
CA PRO A 70 14.38 12.49 -5.58
C PRO A 70 14.12 13.39 -4.37
N HIS A 71 15.05 13.40 -3.44
CA HIS A 71 15.02 14.27 -2.27
C HIS A 71 16.07 15.37 -2.40
N VAL A 72 15.64 16.63 -2.31
CA VAL A 72 16.51 17.81 -2.37
C VAL A 72 16.53 18.44 -0.99
N VAL A 73 17.70 18.41 -0.36
CA VAL A 73 17.90 18.92 1.00
C VAL A 73 19.04 19.94 1.04
N PRO A 74 18.98 20.95 1.92
CA PRO A 74 20.08 21.89 2.08
C PRO A 74 21.29 21.22 2.72
N LYS A 75 22.51 21.68 2.36
CA LYS A 75 23.78 21.05 2.80
C LYS A 75 23.99 21.02 4.31
N TRP A 76 23.36 21.91 5.05
CA TRP A 76 23.50 22.01 6.51
C TRP A 76 22.60 21.03 7.26
N LEU A 77 21.65 20.38 6.58
CA LEU A 77 20.66 19.52 7.22
C LEU A 77 21.24 18.12 7.47
N ALA A 78 21.39 17.77 8.73
CA ALA A 78 21.72 16.43 9.19
C ALA A 78 20.48 15.73 9.79
N GLY A 79 20.53 14.41 9.90
CA GLY A 79 19.43 13.58 10.43
C GLY A 79 18.27 13.33 9.46
N TYR A 80 18.37 13.81 8.21
CA TYR A 80 17.41 13.49 7.16
C TYR A 80 17.52 12.03 6.72
N ALA A 81 16.40 11.29 6.76
CA ALA A 81 16.31 9.93 6.24
C ALA A 81 15.07 9.82 5.31
N PRO A 82 15.24 9.35 4.06
CA PRO A 82 14.10 9.05 3.20
C PRO A 82 13.17 8.02 3.85
N THR A 83 11.87 8.34 3.89
CA THR A 83 10.83 7.51 4.52
C THR A 83 10.35 6.36 3.63
N GLY A 84 10.80 6.31 2.36
CA GLY A 84 10.33 5.35 1.37
C GLY A 84 9.13 5.88 0.58
N HIS A 85 8.54 5.00 -0.24
CA HIS A 85 7.51 5.37 -1.20
C HIS A 85 6.20 5.75 -0.51
N GLY A 86 5.69 6.96 -0.79
CA GLY A 86 4.34 7.38 -0.40
C GLY A 86 4.22 8.06 0.96
N ASP A 87 5.31 8.21 1.72
CA ASP A 87 5.32 8.92 3.01
C ASP A 87 5.99 10.29 2.88
N LEU A 88 5.41 11.31 3.55
CA LEU A 88 5.99 12.65 3.58
C LEU A 88 7.25 12.64 4.44
N SER A 89 8.39 13.05 3.86
CA SER A 89 9.67 13.06 4.58
C SER A 89 9.67 13.95 5.83
N SER A 90 8.74 14.91 5.95
CA SER A 90 8.58 15.77 7.13
C SER A 90 8.06 15.04 8.37
N PHE A 91 7.54 13.81 8.22
CA PHE A 91 7.08 13.03 9.37
C PHE A 91 8.20 12.65 10.34
N TRP A 92 9.47 12.70 9.91
CA TRP A 92 10.64 12.42 10.75
C TRP A 92 11.48 13.69 11.00
N SER A 93 10.85 14.87 10.92
CA SER A 93 11.54 16.16 11.08
C SER A 93 12.09 16.41 12.48
N GLU A 94 11.62 15.67 13.48
CA GLU A 94 12.17 15.67 14.84
C GLU A 94 13.61 15.18 14.92
N ASN A 95 14.06 14.40 13.93
CA ASN A 95 15.45 13.92 13.86
C ASN A 95 16.38 14.93 13.16
N TRP A 96 15.81 15.97 12.55
CA TRP A 96 16.56 16.93 11.75
C TRP A 96 17.28 17.92 12.63
N HIS A 97 18.54 18.20 12.29
CA HIS A 97 19.35 19.17 13.01
C HIS A 97 20.34 19.86 12.07
N ALA A 98 20.77 21.05 12.45
CA ALA A 98 21.88 21.70 11.80
C ALA A 98 23.19 20.99 12.16
N GLN A 99 24.04 20.79 11.16
CA GLN A 99 25.38 20.23 11.33
C GLN A 99 26.34 21.25 11.97
#